data_AF-A0A934C775-F1
#
_entry.id   AF-A0A934C775-F1
#
_cell.length_a   1.000
_cell.length_b   1.000
_cell.length_c   1.000
_cell.angle_alpha   90.00
_cell.angle_beta   90.00
_cell.angle_gamma   90.00
#
_symmetry.space_group_name_H-M   'P 1'
#
loop_
_entity.id
_entity.type
_entity.pdbx_description
1 polymer ?
#
loop_
_entity_poly.entity_id
_entity_poly.type
_entity_poly.pdbx_seq_one_letter_code
_entity_poly.pdbx_strand_id
1 'polypeptide(L)'
;MKRAATLLSLVMAIFAGACASGRKPTDYTPTVARFFVENAQQAGTPILLPRSGVRISVNSKPVITEGDIVNVELVQVELGKCLLFQLTPAATRDFYRMSVTQQGRRIVLTIDGNPVGARRIDGAITDGAVFVFVELPDESLPRLVENLKKYSAALQLELKRKG
;
A
#
# COMPACT_ATOMS: atom_id res chain seq x y z
N MET A 1 18.88 -7.39 62.23
CA MET A 1 18.94 -7.19 60.76
C MET A 1 17.85 -8.04 60.06
N LYS A 2 16.56 -7.72 60.23
CA LYS A 2 15.45 -8.47 59.59
C LYS A 2 14.19 -7.59 59.49
N ARG A 3 14.22 -6.46 58.76
CA ARG A 3 13.03 -5.61 58.52
C ARG A 3 13.04 -4.89 57.16
N ALA A 4 13.70 -5.46 56.15
CA ALA A 4 13.84 -4.80 54.83
C ALA A 4 13.29 -5.63 53.66
N ALA A 5 12.47 -6.66 53.92
CA ALA A 5 12.07 -7.64 52.90
C ALA A 5 10.57 -7.64 52.55
N THR A 6 9.77 -6.70 53.08
CA THR A 6 8.31 -6.69 52.92
C THR A 6 7.77 -5.39 52.32
N LEU A 7 8.52 -4.75 51.43
CA LEU A 7 8.08 -3.53 50.73
C LEU A 7 8.34 -3.54 49.22
N LEU A 8 8.77 -4.67 48.65
CA LEU A 8 9.11 -4.79 47.23
C LEU A 8 8.06 -5.57 46.39
N SER A 9 6.92 -5.93 46.98
CA SER A 9 5.93 -6.79 46.30
C SER A 9 4.67 -6.06 45.80
N LEU A 10 4.56 -4.74 46.01
CA LEU A 10 3.32 -3.99 45.70
C LEU A 10 3.45 -2.95 44.56
N VAL A 11 4.64 -2.73 44.00
CA VAL A 11 4.85 -1.73 42.93
C VAL A 11 4.76 -2.34 41.53
N MET A 12 4.75 -3.67 41.41
CA MET A 12 4.80 -4.38 40.12
C MET A 12 3.41 -4.77 39.57
N ALA A 13 2.35 -4.07 39.97
CA ALA A 13 0.98 -4.32 39.49
C ALA A 13 0.38 -3.16 38.67
N ILE A 14 1.09 -2.04 38.51
CA ILE A 14 0.48 -0.80 37.94
C ILE A 14 0.84 -0.57 36.45
N PHE A 15 1.76 -1.34 35.85
CA PHE A 15 2.17 -1.15 34.46
C PHE A 15 1.44 -2.03 33.42
N ALA A 16 0.39 -2.76 33.80
CA ALA A 16 -0.42 -3.56 32.86
C ALA A 16 -1.60 -2.80 32.23
N GLY A 17 -1.58 -1.46 32.25
CA GLY A 17 -2.50 -0.61 31.50
C GLY A 17 -2.13 -0.61 30.02
N ALA A 18 -2.37 -1.73 29.35
CA ALA A 18 -2.22 -1.89 27.92
C ALA A 18 -2.97 -0.77 27.19
N CYS A 19 -2.24 -0.03 26.35
CA CYS A 19 -2.79 0.84 25.31
C CYS A 19 -3.54 -0.01 24.25
N ALA A 20 -4.61 -0.68 24.65
CA ALA A 20 -5.57 -1.25 23.73
C ALA A 20 -6.52 -0.12 23.31
N SER A 21 -6.00 0.83 22.53
CA SER A 21 -6.84 1.68 21.69
C SER A 21 -7.43 0.76 20.62
N GLY A 22 -8.47 0.03 21.00
CA GLY A 22 -9.18 -0.89 20.11
C GLY A 22 -9.78 -0.07 18.99
N ARG A 23 -9.19 -0.17 17.78
CA ARG A 23 -9.87 0.29 16.57
C ARG A 23 -11.24 -0.35 16.53
N LYS A 24 -12.28 0.45 16.29
CA LYS A 24 -13.64 -0.06 16.12
C LYS A 24 -13.61 -1.21 15.11
N PRO A 25 -14.32 -2.32 15.36
CA PRO A 25 -14.43 -3.41 14.41
C PRO A 25 -14.88 -2.86 13.06
N THR A 26 -14.09 -3.11 12.01
CA THR A 26 -14.41 -2.76 10.63
C THR A 26 -14.90 -4.01 9.90
N ASP A 27 -15.77 -3.83 8.92
CA ASP A 27 -16.27 -4.91 8.04
C ASP A 27 -15.30 -5.25 6.89
N TYR A 28 -14.06 -4.78 7.00
CA TYR A 28 -12.96 -5.01 6.07
C TYR A 28 -11.65 -5.23 6.82
N THR A 29 -10.71 -5.90 6.16
CA THR A 29 -9.33 -6.02 6.63
C THR A 29 -8.55 -4.82 6.10
N PRO A 30 -7.89 -4.00 6.94
CA PRO A 30 -7.01 -2.95 6.46
C PRO A 30 -5.94 -3.53 5.53
N THR A 31 -5.87 -3.00 4.30
CA THR A 31 -4.97 -3.47 3.26
C THR A 31 -4.27 -2.27 2.65
N VAL A 32 -2.95 -2.24 2.72
CA VAL A 32 -2.13 -1.09 2.34
C VAL A 32 -1.53 -1.30 0.95
N ALA A 33 -1.89 -0.45 0.01
CA ALA A 33 -1.31 -0.42 -1.33
C ALA A 33 -0.25 0.67 -1.45
N ARG A 34 0.93 0.33 -2.01
CA ARG A 34 2.01 1.27 -2.31
C ARG A 34 2.63 0.98 -3.66
N PHE A 35 3.09 2.02 -4.34
CA PHE A 35 3.77 1.90 -5.63
C PHE A 35 5.22 2.35 -5.53
N PHE A 36 6.12 1.60 -6.14
CA PHE A 36 7.54 1.91 -6.22
C PHE A 36 7.98 1.99 -7.67
N VAL A 37 9.00 2.81 -7.96
CA VAL A 37 9.58 2.88 -9.30
C VAL A 37 10.81 1.98 -9.36
N GLU A 38 10.89 1.14 -10.38
CA GLU A 38 12.05 0.31 -10.72
C GLU A 38 13.31 1.15 -10.81
N ASN A 39 14.38 0.82 -10.08
CA ASN A 39 15.68 1.46 -10.15
C ASN A 39 16.53 0.89 -11.30
N ALA A 40 16.91 1.75 -12.25
CA ALA A 40 17.66 1.35 -13.45
C ALA A 40 19.10 0.86 -13.15
N GLN A 41 19.70 1.27 -12.03
CA GLN A 41 21.09 0.98 -11.69
C GLN A 41 21.24 -0.29 -10.84
N GLN A 42 20.15 -1.02 -10.59
CA GLN A 42 20.08 -2.21 -9.72
C GLN A 42 20.56 -1.98 -8.26
N ALA A 43 20.89 -0.75 -7.87
CA ALA A 43 21.29 -0.37 -6.52
C ALA A 43 20.09 -0.20 -5.54
N GLY A 44 18.87 -0.42 -6.02
CA GLY A 44 17.65 -0.37 -5.23
C GLY A 44 17.36 -1.68 -4.49
N THR A 45 16.23 -1.71 -3.77
CA THR A 45 15.77 -2.90 -3.07
C THR A 45 15.28 -3.94 -4.09
N PRO A 46 15.87 -5.15 -4.14
CA PRO A 46 15.39 -6.19 -5.03
C PRO A 46 14.05 -6.74 -4.55
N ILE A 47 13.12 -6.92 -5.48
CA ILE A 47 11.83 -7.57 -5.27
C ILE A 47 11.60 -8.64 -6.34
N LEU A 48 10.84 -9.66 -5.98
CA LEU A 48 10.51 -10.79 -6.84
C LEU A 48 8.99 -10.86 -7.01
N LEU A 49 8.52 -10.86 -8.25
CA LEU A 49 7.11 -11.10 -8.52
C LEU A 49 6.76 -12.59 -8.32
N PRO A 50 5.66 -12.90 -7.62
CA PRO A 50 5.42 -14.22 -7.02
C PRO A 50 5.13 -15.33 -8.03
N ARG A 51 4.55 -15.02 -9.19
CA ARG A 51 4.17 -15.98 -10.24
C ARG A 51 5.14 -15.95 -11.42
N SER A 52 5.52 -14.78 -11.90
CA SER A 52 6.43 -14.69 -13.07
C SER A 52 7.90 -14.89 -12.72
N GLY A 53 8.28 -14.73 -11.45
CA GLY A 53 9.67 -14.79 -11.00
C GLY A 53 10.53 -13.62 -11.51
N VAL A 54 9.91 -12.57 -12.08
CA VAL A 54 10.63 -11.38 -12.55
C VAL A 54 11.25 -10.68 -11.35
N ARG A 55 12.55 -10.45 -11.42
CA ARG A 55 13.31 -9.67 -10.43
C ARG A 55 13.40 -8.22 -10.87
N ILE A 56 12.97 -7.32 -10.00
CA ILE A 56 12.99 -5.87 -10.24
C ILE A 56 13.70 -5.23 -9.05
N SER A 57 14.68 -4.38 -9.29
CA SER A 57 15.22 -3.51 -8.23
C SER A 57 14.34 -2.27 -8.17
N VAL A 58 13.86 -1.84 -7.01
CA VAL A 58 13.01 -0.65 -6.85
C VAL A 58 13.66 0.40 -5.96
N ASN A 59 13.29 1.66 -6.15
CA ASN A 59 13.67 2.73 -5.22
C ASN A 59 13.13 2.43 -3.81
N SER A 60 13.81 2.90 -2.78
CA SER A 60 13.45 2.63 -1.37
C SER A 60 12.20 3.35 -0.89
N LYS A 61 11.80 4.44 -1.55
CA LYS A 61 10.62 5.22 -1.20
C LYS A 61 9.48 4.96 -2.18
N PRO A 62 8.24 4.75 -1.68
CA PRO A 62 7.08 4.67 -2.56
C PRO A 62 6.83 6.04 -3.22
N VAL A 63 6.36 5.99 -4.47
CA VAL A 63 5.92 7.17 -5.23
C VAL A 63 4.41 7.41 -5.13
N ILE A 64 3.65 6.40 -4.74
CA ILE A 64 2.22 6.49 -4.38
C ILE A 64 2.06 5.70 -3.09
N THR A 65 1.41 6.31 -2.11
CA THR A 65 1.09 5.73 -0.81
C THR A 65 -0.41 5.52 -0.64
N GLU A 66 -0.82 4.85 0.44
CA GLU A 66 -2.22 4.64 0.78
C GLU A 66 -3.02 5.95 0.91
N GLY A 67 -2.39 7.03 1.35
CA GLY A 67 -3.02 8.35 1.47
C GLY A 67 -3.27 9.05 0.14
N ASP A 68 -2.61 8.58 -0.92
CA ASP A 68 -2.74 9.11 -2.28
C ASP A 68 -3.89 8.46 -3.06
N ILE A 69 -4.49 7.39 -2.53
CA ILE A 69 -5.51 6.59 -3.21
C ILE A 69 -6.89 6.98 -2.68
N VAL A 70 -7.82 7.31 -3.59
CA VAL A 70 -9.21 7.65 -3.27
C VAL A 70 -10.17 6.48 -3.49
N ASN A 71 -9.87 5.61 -4.45
CA ASN A 71 -10.74 4.49 -4.82
C ASN A 71 -9.93 3.39 -5.52
N VAL A 72 -10.41 2.16 -5.42
CA VAL A 72 -9.87 0.99 -6.12
C VAL A 72 -11.02 0.18 -6.73
N GLU A 73 -10.88 -0.22 -7.98
CA GLU A 73 -11.88 -0.99 -8.71
C GLU A 73 -11.29 -2.22 -9.37
N LEU A 74 -12.09 -3.28 -9.46
CA LEU A 74 -11.80 -4.43 -10.29
C LEU A 74 -12.39 -4.14 -11.66
N VAL A 75 -11.55 -4.09 -12.69
CA VAL A 75 -11.98 -3.81 -14.05
C VAL A 75 -11.62 -4.97 -14.97
N GLN A 76 -12.49 -5.25 -15.92
CA GLN A 76 -12.23 -6.21 -17.00
C GLN A 76 -11.75 -5.42 -18.22
N VAL A 77 -10.57 -5.77 -18.74
CA VAL A 77 -10.04 -5.26 -20.01
C VAL A 77 -9.77 -6.43 -20.96
N GLU A 78 -9.32 -6.14 -22.18
CA GLU A 78 -9.05 -7.17 -23.20
C GLU A 78 -8.05 -8.24 -22.74
N LEU A 79 -7.03 -7.85 -21.97
CA LEU A 79 -5.99 -8.75 -21.46
C LEU A 79 -6.36 -9.48 -20.16
N GLY A 80 -7.56 -9.26 -19.60
CA GLY A 80 -8.03 -9.89 -18.37
C GLY A 80 -8.48 -8.89 -17.30
N LYS A 81 -8.58 -9.36 -16.05
CA LYS A 81 -8.93 -8.52 -14.91
C LYS A 81 -7.71 -7.80 -14.37
N CYS A 82 -7.87 -6.53 -14.02
CA CYS A 82 -6.85 -5.76 -13.33
C CYS A 82 -7.45 -4.85 -12.26
N LEU A 83 -6.58 -4.30 -11.42
CA LEU A 83 -6.93 -3.28 -10.44
C LEU A 83 -6.80 -1.89 -11.08
N LEU A 84 -7.82 -1.07 -10.95
CA LEU A 84 -7.80 0.36 -11.25
C LEU A 84 -7.70 1.14 -9.94
N PHE A 85 -6.60 1.85 -9.74
CA PHE A 85 -6.43 2.78 -8.63
C PHE A 85 -6.72 4.20 -9.11
N GLN A 86 -7.58 4.91 -8.38
CA GLN A 86 -7.84 6.33 -8.62
C GLN A 86 -7.12 7.14 -7.55
N LEU A 87 -6.37 8.16 -7.99
CA LEU A 87 -5.51 8.95 -7.12
C LEU A 87 -6.17 10.27 -6.68
N THR A 88 -5.66 10.87 -5.60
CA THR A 88 -6.01 12.23 -5.22
C THR A 88 -5.53 13.23 -6.29
N PRO A 89 -6.10 14.45 -6.36
CA PRO A 89 -5.62 15.48 -7.29
C PRO A 89 -4.15 15.86 -7.10
N ALA A 90 -3.65 15.84 -5.86
CA ALA A 90 -2.24 16.12 -5.57
C ALA A 90 -1.35 15.02 -6.14
N ALA A 91 -1.63 13.77 -5.79
CA ALA A 91 -0.90 12.61 -6.29
C ALA A 91 -0.99 12.46 -7.81
N THR A 92 -2.12 12.83 -8.42
CA THR A 92 -2.28 12.82 -9.89
C THR A 92 -1.26 13.72 -10.57
N ARG A 93 -1.05 14.94 -10.07
CA ARG A 93 -0.06 15.87 -10.63
C ARG A 93 1.37 15.37 -10.44
N ASP A 94 1.67 14.81 -9.28
CA ASP A 94 3.00 14.29 -8.97
C ASP A 94 3.30 13.04 -9.81
N PHE A 95 2.31 12.16 -9.96
CA PHE A 95 2.39 10.98 -10.79
C PHE A 95 2.53 11.31 -12.27
N TYR A 96 1.84 12.33 -12.77
CA TYR A 96 2.05 12.84 -14.13
C TYR A 96 3.51 13.24 -14.37
N ARG A 97 4.08 14.10 -13.51
CA ARG A 97 5.49 14.55 -13.64
C ARG A 97 6.47 13.37 -13.60
N MET A 98 6.21 12.41 -12.72
CA MET A 98 7.02 11.19 -12.61
C MET A 98 6.90 10.34 -13.88
N SER A 99 5.69 10.10 -14.38
CA SER A 99 5.47 9.27 -15.58
C SER A 99 6.16 9.81 -16.84
N VAL A 100 6.28 11.14 -16.97
CA VAL A 100 7.03 11.78 -18.07
C VAL A 100 8.53 11.50 -17.97
N THR A 101 9.11 11.57 -16.76
CA THR A 101 10.56 11.44 -16.56
C THR A 101 11.03 10.00 -16.39
N GLN A 102 10.11 9.08 -16.09
CA GLN A 102 10.41 7.67 -15.81
C GLN A 102 9.91 6.71 -16.90
N GLN A 103 9.68 7.21 -18.12
CA GLN A 103 9.24 6.38 -19.24
C GLN A 103 10.18 5.19 -19.46
N GLY A 104 9.59 4.06 -19.84
CA GLY A 104 10.27 2.80 -20.07
C GLY A 104 10.55 1.99 -18.80
N ARG A 105 10.58 2.61 -17.61
CA ARG A 105 10.72 1.93 -16.30
C ARG A 105 9.39 1.31 -15.86
N ARG A 106 9.43 0.44 -14.86
CA ARG A 106 8.25 -0.15 -14.23
C ARG A 106 7.84 0.59 -12.95
N ILE A 107 6.53 0.72 -12.75
CA ILE A 107 5.95 0.88 -11.42
C ILE A 107 5.59 -0.50 -10.87
N VAL A 108 5.82 -0.71 -9.59
CA VAL A 108 5.58 -1.97 -8.90
C VAL A 108 4.63 -1.74 -7.76
N LEU A 109 3.49 -2.45 -7.78
CA LEU A 109 2.50 -2.46 -6.72
C LEU A 109 2.89 -3.47 -5.65
N THR A 110 2.89 -3.00 -4.40
CA THR A 110 2.90 -3.88 -3.23
C THR A 110 1.60 -3.77 -2.46
N ILE A 111 1.17 -4.89 -1.89
CA ILE A 111 0.03 -4.99 -0.98
C ILE A 111 0.56 -5.55 0.34
N ASP A 112 0.42 -4.76 1.41
CA ASP A 112 0.96 -5.08 2.74
C ASP A 112 2.46 -5.43 2.69
N GLY A 113 3.20 -4.73 1.83
CA GLY A 113 4.63 -4.94 1.61
C GLY A 113 4.99 -6.07 0.64
N ASN A 114 4.04 -6.91 0.25
CA ASN A 114 4.27 -7.99 -0.70
C ASN A 114 4.12 -7.49 -2.14
N PRO A 115 5.11 -7.70 -3.03
CA PRO A 115 4.97 -7.33 -4.43
C PRO A 115 3.93 -8.23 -5.10
N VAL A 116 2.96 -7.61 -5.77
CA VAL A 116 1.86 -8.35 -6.43
C VAL A 116 1.73 -8.05 -7.90
N GLY A 117 2.36 -6.99 -8.42
CA GLY A 117 2.24 -6.68 -9.84
C GLY A 117 3.18 -5.56 -10.25
N ALA A 118 3.45 -5.48 -11.55
CA ALA A 118 4.24 -4.40 -12.12
C ALA A 118 3.64 -3.95 -13.45
N ARG A 119 3.72 -2.66 -13.73
CA ARG A 119 3.32 -2.05 -15.00
C ARG A 119 4.47 -1.22 -15.55
N ARG A 120 4.73 -1.30 -16.85
CA ARG A 120 5.65 -0.39 -17.53
C ARG A 120 5.00 0.98 -17.69
N ILE A 121 5.78 2.04 -17.48
CA ILE A 121 5.41 3.41 -17.81
C ILE A 121 5.68 3.59 -19.31
N ASP A 122 4.64 3.52 -20.12
CA ASP A 122 4.67 3.60 -21.58
C ASP A 122 4.29 4.98 -22.14
N GLY A 123 3.85 5.88 -21.26
CA GLY A 123 3.53 7.26 -21.60
C GLY A 123 3.25 8.09 -20.36
N ALA A 124 2.93 9.37 -20.58
CA ALA A 124 2.46 10.24 -19.51
C ALA A 124 1.07 9.80 -19.05
N ILE A 125 0.87 9.67 -17.74
CA ILE A 125 -0.43 9.32 -17.14
C ILE A 125 -1.04 10.59 -16.56
N THR A 126 -2.14 11.05 -17.15
CA THR A 126 -2.70 12.39 -16.91
C THR A 126 -3.97 12.40 -16.07
N ASP A 127 -4.70 11.29 -16.04
CA ASP A 127 -6.03 11.16 -15.44
C ASP A 127 -6.01 10.69 -13.98
N GLY A 128 -4.84 10.38 -13.44
CA GLY A 128 -4.72 9.85 -12.08
C GLY A 128 -5.27 8.42 -11.95
N ALA A 129 -5.39 7.69 -13.06
CA ALA A 129 -5.83 6.30 -13.10
C ALA A 129 -4.63 5.37 -13.32
N VAL A 130 -4.42 4.45 -12.37
CA VAL A 130 -3.35 3.45 -12.46
C VAL A 130 -3.94 2.07 -12.59
N PHE A 131 -3.88 1.50 -13.79
CA PHE A 131 -4.21 0.11 -14.06
C PHE A 131 -3.01 -0.78 -13.76
N VAL A 132 -3.20 -1.86 -13.00
CA VAL A 132 -2.15 -2.86 -12.72
C VAL A 132 -2.73 -4.27 -12.72
N PHE A 133 -2.16 -5.15 -13.53
CA PHE A 133 -2.38 -6.58 -13.42
C PHE A 133 -1.62 -7.14 -12.23
N VAL A 134 -2.29 -7.95 -11.43
CA VAL A 134 -1.69 -8.58 -10.25
C VAL A 134 -1.53 -10.08 -10.47
N GLU A 135 -0.46 -10.63 -9.92
CA GLU A 135 -0.11 -12.05 -9.92
C GLU A 135 -0.82 -12.79 -8.78
N LEU A 136 -2.12 -12.53 -8.66
CA LEU A 136 -3.02 -13.16 -7.71
C LEU A 136 -4.13 -13.89 -8.46
N PRO A 137 -4.71 -14.95 -7.90
CA PRO A 137 -5.85 -15.63 -8.52
C PRO A 137 -7.07 -14.70 -8.65
N ASP A 138 -7.78 -14.80 -9.76
CA ASP A 138 -8.95 -13.99 -10.10
C ASP A 138 -10.05 -14.02 -9.02
N GLU A 139 -10.25 -15.18 -8.39
CA GLU A 139 -11.22 -15.41 -7.32
C GLU A 139 -10.90 -14.63 -6.04
N SER A 140 -9.64 -14.25 -5.84
CA SER A 140 -9.21 -13.46 -4.67
C SER A 140 -9.40 -11.95 -4.87
N LEU A 141 -9.47 -11.49 -6.12
CA LEU A 141 -9.49 -10.07 -6.47
C LEU A 141 -10.71 -9.32 -5.93
N PRO A 142 -11.96 -9.85 -5.96
CA PRO A 142 -13.12 -9.12 -5.44
C PRO A 142 -12.97 -8.74 -3.98
N ARG A 143 -12.50 -9.67 -3.13
CA ARG A 143 -12.32 -9.41 -1.70
C ARG A 143 -11.17 -8.46 -1.43
N LEU A 144 -10.08 -8.59 -2.18
CA LEU A 144 -8.95 -7.65 -2.11
C LEU A 144 -9.39 -6.22 -2.45
N VAL A 145 -10.15 -6.04 -3.53
CA VAL A 145 -10.66 -4.74 -3.97
C VAL A 145 -11.61 -4.15 -2.95
N GLU A 146 -12.50 -4.95 -2.37
CA GLU A 146 -13.40 -4.52 -1.31
C GLU A 146 -12.60 -3.96 -0.11
N ASN A 147 -11.58 -4.69 0.35
CA ASN A 147 -10.72 -4.27 1.45
C ASN A 147 -9.98 -2.97 1.14
N LEU A 148 -9.36 -2.88 -0.04
CA LEU A 148 -8.64 -1.69 -0.50
C LEU A 148 -9.57 -0.48 -0.58
N LYS A 149 -10.73 -0.62 -1.23
CA LYS A 149 -11.72 0.44 -1.40
C LYS A 149 -12.20 0.97 -0.04
N LYS A 150 -12.59 0.09 0.88
CA LYS A 150 -13.05 0.49 2.21
C LYS A 150 -11.94 1.12 3.04
N TYR A 151 -10.73 0.58 2.99
CA TYR A 151 -9.57 1.15 3.69
C TYR A 151 -9.20 2.54 3.17
N SER A 152 -9.11 2.72 1.84
CA SER A 152 -8.85 4.02 1.24
C SER A 152 -9.92 5.05 1.63
N ALA A 153 -11.20 4.69 1.57
CA ALA A 153 -12.28 5.59 1.97
C ALA A 153 -12.18 6.02 3.45
N ALA A 154 -11.90 5.07 4.35
CA ALA A 154 -11.72 5.35 5.78
C ALA A 154 -10.49 6.24 6.04
N LEU A 155 -9.38 5.98 5.35
CA LEU A 155 -8.16 6.78 5.47
C LEU A 155 -8.36 8.21 4.95
N GLN A 156 -9.03 8.40 3.81
CA GLN A 156 -9.35 9.73 3.30
C GLN A 156 -10.22 10.53 4.27
N LEU A 157 -11.18 9.88 4.93
CA LEU A 157 -11.98 10.52 5.99
C LEU A 157 -11.11 10.92 7.18
N GLU A 158 -10.19 10.06 7.62
CA GLU A 158 -9.29 10.35 8.73
C GLU A 158 -8.34 11.52 8.40
N LEU A 159 -7.77 11.55 7.19
CA LEU A 159 -6.88 12.63 6.74
C LEU A 159 -7.63 13.97 6.66
N LYS A 160 -8.86 13.98 6.13
CA LYS A 160 -9.71 15.19 6.10
C LYS A 160 -10.08 15.72 7.48
N ARG A 161 -10.06 14.89 8.52
CA ARG A 161 -10.34 15.32 9.91
C ARG A 161 -9.11 15.91 10.60
N LYS A 162 -7.90 15.63 10.10
CA LYS A 162 -6.62 16.07 10.68
C LYS A 162 -6.02 17.29 9.96
N GLY A 163 -6.42 17.54 8.71
CA GLY A 163 -6.11 18.76 7.97
C GLY A 163 -7.12 19.86 8.25
#